data_AF-R7VEM5-F1
#
_entry.id   AF-R7VEM5-F1
#
_cell.length_a   1.000
_cell.length_b   1.000
_cell.length_c   1.000
_cell.angle_alpha   90.00
_cell.angle_beta   90.00
_cell.angle_gamma   90.00
#
_symmetry.space_group_name_H-M   'P 1'
#
loop_
_entity.id
_entity.type
_entity.pdbx_description
1 polymer ?
#
loop_
_entity_poly.entity_id
_entity_poly.type
_entity_poly.pdbx_seq_one_letter_code
_entity_poly.pdbx_strand_id
1 'polypeptide(L)'
;YTVQCVLPINLFNEKIFLFIWFWFLGLAAATLASFMYWVSQLGLLSLQVAYVKRQLRAIDPGKKDGKMVRRFLEGYLRRDGLFVLRILSKNAGALTAAEVLLGLW
;
A
#
# COMPACT_ATOMS: atom_id res chain seq x y z
N TYR A 1 49.73 -31.37 23.83
CA TYR A 1 48.52 -31.25 23.00
C TYR A 1 47.34 -30.98 23.91
N THR A 2 46.83 -29.75 23.95
CA THR A 2 45.64 -29.40 24.72
C THR A 2 44.40 -29.64 23.85
N VAL A 3 43.50 -30.51 24.31
CA VAL A 3 42.24 -30.82 23.62
C VAL A 3 41.29 -29.64 23.79
N GLN A 4 40.84 -29.04 22.69
CA GLN A 4 39.77 -28.04 22.76
C GLN A 4 38.47 -28.75 23.15
N CYS A 5 38.04 -28.59 24.40
CA CYS A 5 36.68 -28.93 24.83
C CYS A 5 35.71 -27.92 24.20
N VAL A 6 35.41 -28.08 22.92
CA VAL A 6 34.30 -27.37 22.29
C VAL A 6 33.02 -28.05 22.79
N LEU A 7 32.25 -27.33 23.60
CA LEU A 7 30.99 -27.84 24.12
C LEU A 7 30.09 -28.14 22.89
N PRO A 8 29.64 -29.39 22.68
CA PRO A 8 28.88 -29.75 21.48
C PRO A 8 27.56 -28.95 21.36
N ILE A 9 27.05 -28.46 22.49
CA ILE A 9 25.93 -27.51 22.54
C ILE A 9 26.25 -26.16 21.88
N ASN A 10 27.49 -25.67 21.95
CA ASN A 10 27.91 -24.41 21.32
C ASN A 10 27.98 -24.55 19.79
N LEU A 11 28.49 -25.68 19.31
CA LEU A 11 28.50 -26.02 17.89
C LEU A 11 27.07 -26.21 17.34
N PHE A 12 26.17 -26.80 18.12
CA PHE A 12 24.76 -26.95 17.75
C PHE A 12 24.05 -25.58 17.67
N ASN A 13 24.31 -24.72 18.66
CA ASN A 13 23.80 -23.36 18.72
C ASN A 13 24.26 -22.52 17.51
N GLU A 14 25.54 -22.62 17.15
CA GLU A 14 26.12 -21.94 15.99
C GLU A 14 25.42 -22.29 14.68
N LYS A 15 25.12 -23.58 14.44
CA LYS A 15 24.45 -24.01 13.20
C LYS A 15 22.98 -23.59 13.13
N ILE A 16 22.26 -23.61 14.25
CA ILE A 16 20.86 -23.16 14.31
C ILE A 16 20.77 -21.65 14.11
N PHE A 17 21.65 -20.87 14.75
CA PHE A 17 21.66 -19.42 14.61
C PHE A 17 21.95 -19.00 13.17
N LEU A 18 22.85 -19.68 12.47
CA LEU A 18 23.10 -19.42 11.05
C LEU A 18 21.84 -19.65 10.20
N PHE A 19 21.12 -20.75 10.39
CA PHE A 19 19.87 -21.02 9.67
C PHE A 19 18.80 -19.95 9.96
N ILE A 20 18.59 -19.63 11.23
CA ILE A 20 17.64 -18.62 11.67
C ILE A 20 18.03 -17.23 11.14
N TRP A 21 19.32 -16.91 11.07
CA TRP A 21 19.81 -15.65 10.52
C TRP A 21 19.43 -15.48 9.04
N PHE A 22 19.66 -16.51 8.21
CA PHE A 22 19.25 -16.48 6.80
C PHE A 22 17.72 -16.40 6.65
N TRP A 23 16.98 -17.12 7.49
CA TRP A 23 15.53 -17.06 7.52
C TRP A 23 15.01 -15.64 7.85
N PHE A 24 15.55 -15.01 8.90
CA PHE A 24 15.18 -13.64 9.27
C PHE A 24 15.59 -12.64 8.21
N LEU A 25 16.74 -12.82 7.55
CA LEU A 25 17.14 -11.97 6.43
C LEU A 25 16.14 -12.08 5.27
N GLY A 26 15.67 -13.28 4.95
CA GLY A 26 14.63 -13.52 3.95
C GLY A 26 13.29 -12.87 4.33
N LEU A 27 12.84 -13.03 5.58
CA LEU A 27 11.63 -12.38 6.09
C LEU A 27 11.73 -10.86 6.08
N ALA A 28 12.90 -10.31 6.45
CA ALA A 28 13.15 -8.88 6.41
C ALA A 28 13.09 -8.35 4.97
N ALA A 29 13.69 -9.06 4.00
CA ALA A 29 13.62 -8.70 2.59
C ALA A 29 12.18 -8.74 2.05
N ALA A 30 11.40 -9.78 2.38
CA ALA A 30 10.01 -9.90 1.96
C ALA A 30 9.12 -8.78 2.55
N THR A 31 9.38 -8.43 3.82
CA THR A 31 8.67 -7.35 4.51
C THR A 31 9.04 -6.00 3.93
N LEU A 32 10.32 -5.76 3.62
CA LEU A 32 10.78 -4.54 2.97
C LEU A 32 10.17 -4.39 1.57
N ALA A 33 10.14 -5.47 0.77
CA ALA A 33 9.50 -5.47 -0.54
C ALA A 33 7.99 -5.14 -0.42
N SER A 34 7.31 -5.75 0.54
CA SER A 34 5.89 -5.46 0.81
C SER A 34 5.68 -4.00 1.22
N PHE A 35 6.54 -3.48 2.09
CA PHE A 35 6.50 -2.08 2.50
C PHE A 35 6.74 -1.13 1.32
N MET A 36 7.76 -1.39 0.50
CA MET A 36 8.03 -0.61 -0.71
C MET A 36 6.86 -0.63 -1.69
N TYR A 37 6.21 -1.78 -1.87
CA TYR A 37 5.00 -1.89 -2.68
C TYR A 37 3.90 -0.96 -2.16
N TRP A 38 3.61 -0.98 -0.86
CA TRP A 38 2.63 -0.07 -0.25
C TRP A 38 3.02 1.40 -0.37
N VAL A 39 4.29 1.75 -0.16
CA VAL A 39 4.79 3.13 -0.31
C VAL A 39 4.63 3.62 -1.75
N SER A 40 4.98 2.80 -2.74
CA SER A 40 4.79 3.14 -4.15
C SER A 40 3.30 3.35 -4.49
N GLN A 41 2.43 2.55 -3.88
CA GLN A 41 0.99 2.66 -4.03
C GLN A 41 0.43 3.93 -3.39
N LEU A 42 0.99 4.38 -2.26
CA LEU A 42 0.66 5.66 -1.62
C LEU A 42 1.07 6.86 -2.48
N GLY A 43 2.25 6.83 -3.11
CA GLY A 43 2.70 7.90 -4.02
C GLY A 43 1.76 8.10 -5.22
N LEU A 44 1.22 7.01 -5.74
CA LEU A 44 0.25 7.03 -6.84
C LEU A 44 -1.15 7.50 -6.41
N LEU A 45 -1.44 7.59 -5.11
CA LEU A 45 -2.72 8.12 -4.58
C LEU A 45 -2.90 9.59 -5.01
N SER A 46 -1.82 10.38 -5.00
CA SER A 46 -1.81 11.78 -5.43
C SER A 46 -2.25 11.95 -6.89
N LEU A 47 -1.78 11.06 -7.77
CA LEU A 47 -2.17 11.04 -9.18
C LEU A 47 -3.63 10.64 -9.38
N GLN A 48 -4.11 9.70 -8.57
CA GLN A 48 -5.50 9.26 -8.61
C GLN A 48 -6.46 10.34 -8.09
N VAL A 49 -6.08 11.10 -7.06
CA VAL A 49 -6.85 12.28 -6.63
C VAL A 49 -6.98 13.27 -7.78
N ALA A 50 -5.90 13.48 -8.54
CA ALA A 50 -5.96 14.32 -9.74
C ALA A 50 -6.87 13.73 -10.83
N TYR A 51 -6.85 12.40 -11.03
CA TYR A 51 -7.72 11.71 -11.98
C TYR A 51 -9.20 11.78 -11.60
N VAL A 52 -9.54 11.42 -10.36
CA VAL A 52 -10.90 11.48 -9.79
C VAL A 52 -11.45 12.91 -9.86
N LYS A 53 -10.62 13.90 -9.52
CA LYS A 53 -10.97 15.32 -9.64
C LYS A 53 -11.24 15.74 -11.09
N ARG A 54 -10.56 15.15 -12.08
CA ARG A 54 -10.83 15.39 -13.50
C ARG A 54 -12.15 14.75 -13.94
N GLN A 55 -12.43 13.51 -13.52
CA GLN A 55 -13.70 12.84 -13.81
C GLN A 55 -14.89 13.61 -13.23
N LEU A 56 -14.86 13.97 -11.95
CA LEU A 56 -15.93 14.73 -11.30
C LEU A 56 -16.21 16.08 -12.00
N ARG A 57 -15.17 16.76 -12.48
CA ARG A 57 -15.32 18.00 -13.28
C ARG A 57 -15.94 17.78 -14.66
N ALA A 58 -15.74 16.61 -15.26
CA ALA A 58 -16.32 16.28 -16.56
C ALA A 58 -17.81 15.91 -16.43
N ILE A 59 -18.21 15.32 -15.30
CA ILE A 59 -19.57 14.88 -15.01
C ILE A 59 -20.49 16.06 -14.66
N ASP A 60 -20.01 17.02 -13.86
CA ASP A 60 -20.80 18.19 -13.46
C ASP A 60 -20.11 19.50 -13.86
N PRO A 61 -20.18 19.90 -15.15
CA PRO A 61 -19.60 21.15 -15.62
C PRO A 61 -20.33 22.41 -15.09
N GLY A 62 -21.53 22.24 -14.49
CA GLY A 62 -22.39 23.32 -14.01
C GLY A 62 -22.03 23.83 -12.62
N LYS A 63 -21.62 22.95 -11.70
CA LYS A 63 -21.17 23.31 -10.34
C LYS A 63 -19.66 23.56 -10.31
N LYS A 64 -19.25 24.80 -10.60
CA LYS A 64 -17.85 25.29 -10.48
C LYS A 64 -17.27 25.30 -9.05
N ASP A 65 -17.97 24.74 -8.06
CA ASP A 65 -17.50 24.74 -6.68
C ASP A 65 -16.44 23.66 -6.45
N GLY A 66 -15.21 23.98 -6.81
CA GLY A 66 -14.02 23.20 -6.42
C GLY A 66 -13.92 22.99 -4.90
N LYS A 67 -14.63 23.80 -4.09
CA LYS A 67 -14.82 23.62 -2.65
C LYS A 67 -15.65 22.38 -2.31
N MET A 68 -16.71 22.07 -3.07
CA MET A 68 -17.58 20.92 -2.82
C MET A 68 -16.85 19.61 -3.18
N VAL A 69 -16.17 19.58 -4.32
CA VAL A 69 -15.29 18.46 -4.71
C VAL A 69 -14.20 18.24 -3.65
N ARG A 70 -13.60 19.32 -3.13
CA ARG A 70 -12.59 19.22 -2.09
C ARG A 70 -13.18 18.69 -0.77
N ARG A 71 -14.36 19.16 -0.34
CA ARG A 71 -15.05 18.61 0.85
C ARG A 71 -15.40 17.14 0.69
N PHE A 72 -15.82 16.72 -0.50
CA PHE A 72 -16.11 15.32 -0.76
C PHE A 72 -14.85 14.47 -0.67
N LEU A 73 -13.77 14.86 -1.37
CA LEU A 73 -12.52 14.09 -1.38
C LEU A 73 -11.78 14.10 -0.03
N GLU A 74 -11.68 15.26 0.64
CA GLU A 74 -10.91 15.41 1.89
C GLU A 74 -11.77 15.14 3.13
N GLY A 75 -13.08 15.36 3.08
CA GLY A 75 -13.98 15.23 4.23
C GLY A 75 -14.72 13.90 4.28
N TYR A 76 -15.38 13.51 3.19
CA TYR A 76 -16.22 12.30 3.11
C TYR A 76 -15.39 11.07 2.73
N LEU A 77 -14.75 11.08 1.55
CA LEU A 77 -14.01 9.93 1.04
C LEU A 77 -12.69 9.72 1.79
N ARG A 78 -12.00 10.82 2.14
CA ARG A 78 -10.70 10.83 2.85
C ARG A 78 -9.65 9.97 2.14
N ARG A 79 -8.48 9.81 2.77
CA ARG A 79 -7.38 9.00 2.21
C ARG A 79 -7.76 7.52 2.10
N ASP A 80 -8.50 7.01 3.08
CA ASP A 80 -8.87 5.60 3.15
C ASP A 80 -9.90 5.23 2.06
N GLY A 81 -10.91 6.07 1.82
CA GLY A 81 -11.87 5.84 0.74
C GLY A 81 -11.24 5.98 -0.64
N LEU A 82 -10.31 6.92 -0.83
CA LEU A 82 -9.51 7.01 -2.07
C LEU A 82 -8.68 5.75 -2.32
N PHE A 83 -8.12 5.19 -1.25
CA PHE A 83 -7.36 3.94 -1.30
C PHE A 83 -8.24 2.73 -1.62
N VAL A 84 -9.42 2.62 -1.00
CA VAL A 84 -10.40 1.56 -1.34
C VAL A 84 -10.86 1.70 -2.79
N LEU A 85 -11.16 2.92 -3.24
CA LEU A 85 -11.54 3.18 -4.64
C LEU A 85 -10.43 2.79 -5.62
N ARG A 86 -9.16 2.93 -5.20
CA ARG A 86 -7.99 2.49 -5.98
C ARG A 86 -7.91 0.98 -6.09
N ILE A 87 -8.07 0.29 -4.96
CA ILE A 87 -8.06 -1.17 -4.91
C ILE A 87 -9.20 -1.68 -5.79
N LEU A 88 -10.38 -1.07 -5.68
CA LEU A 88 -11.52 -1.39 -6.53
C LEU A 88 -11.19 -1.14 -8.01
N SER A 89 -10.60 0.00 -8.37
CA SER A 89 -10.21 0.28 -9.74
C SER A 89 -9.17 -0.70 -10.30
N LYS A 90 -8.25 -1.21 -9.45
CA LYS A 90 -7.26 -2.22 -9.85
C LYS A 90 -7.83 -3.62 -10.00
N ASN A 91 -8.81 -4.00 -9.16
CA ASN A 91 -9.36 -5.36 -9.14
C ASN A 91 -10.62 -5.53 -9.99
N ALA A 92 -11.50 -4.53 -10.03
CA ALA A 92 -12.78 -4.55 -10.74
C ALA A 92 -12.81 -3.66 -11.99
N GLY A 93 -11.76 -2.86 -12.22
CA GLY A 93 -11.64 -1.97 -13.39
C GLY A 93 -12.02 -0.52 -13.11
N ALA A 94 -11.50 0.38 -13.94
CA ALA A 94 -11.67 1.83 -13.77
C ALA A 94 -13.13 2.28 -13.99
N LEU A 95 -13.89 1.58 -14.83
CA LEU A 95 -15.29 1.90 -15.12
C LEU A 95 -16.19 1.67 -13.90
N THR A 96 -16.08 0.50 -13.27
CA THR A 96 -16.84 0.14 -12.07
C THR A 96 -16.49 1.05 -10.88
N ALA A 97 -15.20 1.39 -10.73
CA ALA A 97 -14.80 2.36 -9.71
C ALA A 97 -15.37 3.77 -9.96
N ALA A 98 -15.54 4.18 -11.22
CA ALA A 98 -16.16 5.45 -11.58
C ALA A 98 -17.67 5.46 -11.30
N GLU A 99 -18.37 4.36 -11.55
CA GLU A 99 -19.80 4.22 -11.21
C GLU A 99 -20.02 4.29 -9.70
N VAL A 100 -19.17 3.62 -8.91
CA VAL A 100 -19.22 3.71 -7.44
C VAL A 100 -18.92 5.13 -6.97
N LEU A 101 -17.92 5.80 -7.56
CA LEU A 101 -17.61 7.19 -7.26
C LEU A 101 -18.80 8.12 -7.55
N LEU A 102 -19.50 7.90 -8.67
CA LEU A 102 -20.70 8.63 -9.06
C LEU A 102 -21.87 8.40 -8.10
N GLY A 103 -22.07 7.16 -7.64
CA GLY A 103 -23.12 6.85 -6.67
C GLY A 103 -22.84 7.42 -5.27
N LEU A 104 -21.57 7.69 -4.94
CA LEU A 104 -21.18 8.32 -3.66
C LEU A 104 -21.24 9.86 -3.71
N TRP A 105 -21.17 10.46 -4.91
CA TRP A 105 -21.18 11.91 -5.12
C TRP A 105 -22.59 12.50 -5.05
#